data_AF-M0DHH2-F1
#
_entry.id   AF-M0DHH2-F1
#
_cell.length_a   1.000
_cell.length_b   1.000
_cell.length_c   1.000
_cell.angle_alpha   90.00
_cell.angle_beta   90.00
_cell.angle_gamma   90.00
#
_symmetry.space_group_name_H-M   'P 1'
#
loop_
_entity.id
_entity.type
_entity.pdbx_description
1 polymer ?
#
loop_
_entity_poly.entity_id
_entity_poly.type
_entity_poly.pdbx_seq_one_letter_code
_entity_poly.pdbx_strand_id
1 'polypeptide(L)'
;MTIFKEKLDEEYVTVSEAKEILVEIEDERAADEDRDLRYELARAIEHVNRFADLDADESRELVEELTELDQIDVPTAVKITDLLPEDRTELRSVFAQERYSLDGEELDEILDVVAKYA
;
A
#
# COMPACT_ATOMS: atom_id res chain seq x y z
N MET A 1 16.72 -13.88 6.13
CA MET A 1 17.84 -14.46 5.35
C MET A 1 18.01 -13.57 4.15
N THR A 2 18.98 -12.65 4.17
CA THR A 2 19.18 -11.73 3.04
C THR A 2 20.21 -12.36 2.10
N ILE A 3 19.88 -12.45 0.82
CA ILE A 3 20.71 -13.04 -0.24
C ILE A 3 21.94 -12.14 -0.54
N PHE A 4 21.93 -10.91 0.01
CA PHE A 4 22.90 -9.85 -0.23
C PHE A 4 23.78 -9.57 0.99
N LYS A 5 24.98 -9.03 0.74
CA LYS A 5 25.99 -8.69 1.75
C LYS A 5 25.52 -7.62 2.73
N GLU A 6 24.82 -6.61 2.22
CA GLU A 6 24.19 -5.54 2.98
C GLU A 6 23.02 -4.98 2.17
N LYS A 7 22.10 -4.31 2.86
CA LYS A 7 20.95 -3.66 2.27
C LYS A 7 21.21 -2.16 2.25
N LEU A 8 21.25 -1.59 1.06
CA LEU A 8 21.51 -0.15 0.88
C LEU A 8 20.25 0.68 1.10
N ASP A 9 19.10 0.18 0.64
CA ASP A 9 17.81 0.89 0.70
C ASP A 9 16.64 -0.11 0.71
N GLU A 10 15.52 0.27 1.36
CA GLU A 10 14.17 -0.25 1.05
C GLU A 10 13.17 0.88 1.24
N GLU A 11 12.07 0.75 0.52
CA GLU A 11 10.87 1.52 0.71
C GLU A 11 9.67 0.58 0.82
N TYR A 12 8.61 1.09 1.45
CA TYR A 12 7.29 0.49 1.39
C TYR A 12 6.60 0.98 0.12
N VAL A 13 5.81 0.10 -0.49
CA VAL A 13 4.98 0.40 -1.66
C VAL A 13 3.53 0.00 -1.37
N THR A 14 2.58 0.74 -1.91
CA THR A 14 1.16 0.41 -1.85
C THR A 14 0.82 -0.76 -2.78
N VAL A 15 -0.36 -1.35 -2.62
CA VAL A 15 -0.90 -2.37 -3.55
C VAL A 15 -1.03 -1.79 -4.96
N SER A 16 -1.37 -0.51 -5.09
CA SER A 16 -1.50 0.21 -6.36
C SER A 16 -0.15 0.41 -7.05
N GLU A 17 0.90 0.83 -6.34
CA GLU A 17 2.25 0.90 -6.89
C GLU A 17 2.79 -0.48 -7.26
N ALA A 18 2.53 -1.47 -6.41
CA ALA A 18 2.89 -2.85 -6.69
C ALA A 18 2.21 -3.38 -7.96
N LYS A 19 0.99 -2.93 -8.27
CA LYS A 19 0.28 -3.30 -9.51
C LYS A 19 1.04 -2.84 -10.74
N GLU A 20 1.47 -1.58 -10.80
CA GLU A 20 2.23 -1.08 -11.95
C GLU A 20 3.52 -1.87 -12.16
N ILE A 21 4.29 -2.07 -11.09
CA ILE A 21 5.52 -2.86 -11.13
C ILE A 21 5.24 -4.29 -11.63
N LEU A 22 4.19 -4.93 -11.13
CA LEU A 22 3.86 -6.30 -11.50
C LEU A 22 3.31 -6.44 -12.93
N VAL A 23 2.60 -5.44 -13.44
CA VAL A 23 2.11 -5.39 -14.83
C VAL A 23 3.28 -5.23 -15.80
N GLU A 24 4.23 -4.33 -15.53
CA GLU A 24 5.44 -4.20 -16.35
C GLU A 24 6.21 -5.54 -16.43
N ILE A 25 6.34 -6.20 -15.27
CA ILE A 25 6.98 -7.50 -15.14
C ILE A 25 6.21 -8.62 -15.88
N GLU A 26 4.87 -8.54 -15.92
CA GLU A 26 4.02 -9.47 -16.68
C GLU A 26 4.22 -9.28 -18.18
N ASP A 27 4.17 -8.03 -18.67
CA ASP A 27 4.34 -7.68 -20.08
C ASP A 27 5.71 -8.09 -20.61
N GLU A 28 6.78 -7.84 -19.86
CA GLU A 28 8.14 -8.28 -20.19
C GLU A 28 8.25 -9.80 -20.35
N ARG A 29 7.52 -10.57 -19.54
CA ARG A 29 7.53 -12.04 -19.63
C ARG A 29 6.62 -12.57 -20.72
N ALA A 30 5.47 -11.95 -20.94
CA ALA A 30 4.57 -12.32 -22.03
C ALA A 30 5.23 -12.13 -23.41
N ALA A 31 6.18 -11.21 -23.53
CA ALA A 31 6.99 -11.01 -24.73
C ALA A 31 8.05 -12.11 -24.99
N ASP A 32 8.30 -13.01 -24.03
CA ASP A 32 9.27 -14.11 -24.12
C ASP A 32 8.54 -15.46 -24.05
N GLU A 33 8.31 -16.08 -25.21
CA GLU A 33 7.52 -17.33 -25.36
C GLU A 33 8.07 -18.51 -24.52
N ASP A 34 9.34 -18.46 -24.08
CA ASP A 34 9.98 -19.48 -23.25
C ASP A 34 9.89 -19.19 -21.74
N ARG A 35 9.35 -18.03 -21.33
CA ARG A 35 9.22 -17.62 -19.92
C ARG A 35 7.82 -17.86 -19.38
N ASP A 36 7.68 -18.94 -18.62
CA ASP A 36 6.44 -19.22 -17.88
C ASP A 36 6.28 -18.32 -16.64
N LEU A 37 5.06 -17.83 -16.41
CA LEU A 37 4.72 -17.08 -15.20
C LEU A 37 4.59 -18.06 -14.03
N ARG A 38 5.52 -17.96 -13.08
CA ARG A 38 5.45 -18.78 -11.85
C ARG A 38 4.11 -18.53 -11.13
N TYR A 39 3.60 -19.59 -10.51
CA TYR A 39 2.30 -19.55 -9.82
C TYR A 39 2.19 -18.41 -8.80
N GLU A 40 3.24 -18.16 -8.02
CA GLU A 40 3.24 -17.09 -7.00
C GLU A 40 3.14 -15.70 -7.63
N LEU A 41 3.80 -15.48 -8.76
CA LEU A 41 3.73 -14.23 -9.50
C LEU A 41 2.33 -14.03 -10.09
N ALA A 42 1.76 -15.06 -10.70
CA ALA A 42 0.39 -15.00 -11.23
C ALA A 42 -0.64 -14.67 -10.12
N ARG A 43 -0.47 -15.23 -8.90
CA ARG A 43 -1.32 -14.91 -7.75
C ARG A 43 -1.11 -13.50 -7.21
N ALA A 44 0.12 -12.99 -7.22
CA ALA A 44 0.39 -11.61 -6.86
C ALA A 44 -0.29 -10.64 -7.84
N ILE A 45 -0.16 -10.89 -9.15
CA ILE A 45 -0.82 -10.11 -10.21
C ILE A 45 -2.34 -10.14 -10.05
N GLU A 46 -2.93 -11.32 -9.82
CA GLU A 46 -4.37 -11.44 -9.55
C GLU A 46 -4.80 -10.61 -8.33
N HIS A 47 -4.02 -10.64 -7.26
CA HIS A 47 -4.31 -9.89 -6.03
C HIS A 47 -4.27 -8.38 -6.28
N VAL A 48 -3.19 -7.86 -6.84
CA VAL A 48 -3.05 -6.41 -7.07
C VAL A 48 -4.08 -5.91 -8.08
N ASN A 49 -4.45 -6.70 -9.09
CA ASN A 49 -5.53 -6.34 -10.01
C ASN A 49 -6.90 -6.23 -9.34
N ARG A 50 -7.10 -6.93 -8.21
CA ARG A 50 -8.35 -6.95 -7.48
C ARG A 50 -8.44 -5.87 -6.39
N PHE A 51 -7.31 -5.53 -5.77
CA PHE A 51 -7.26 -4.73 -4.54
C PHE A 51 -6.47 -3.42 -4.67
N ALA A 52 -5.99 -3.08 -5.88
CA ALA A 52 -5.51 -1.73 -6.16
C ALA A 52 -6.72 -0.84 -6.46
N ASP A 53 -7.25 -0.22 -5.42
CA ASP A 53 -8.44 0.64 -5.51
C ASP A 53 -8.12 2.05 -6.05
N LEU A 54 -6.87 2.51 -5.89
CA LEU A 54 -6.34 3.75 -6.46
C LEU A 54 -5.37 3.48 -7.60
N ASP A 55 -5.11 4.49 -8.44
CA ASP A 55 -3.94 4.46 -9.34
C ASP A 55 -2.64 4.71 -8.53
N ALA A 56 -1.48 4.36 -9.08
CA ALA A 56 -0.22 4.41 -8.31
C ALA A 56 0.13 5.82 -7.83
N ASP A 57 -0.02 6.82 -8.72
CA ASP A 57 0.22 8.23 -8.40
C ASP A 57 -0.69 8.72 -7.26
N GLU A 58 -2.00 8.45 -7.34
CA GLU A 58 -2.98 8.82 -6.30
C GLU A 58 -2.66 8.12 -4.97
N SER A 59 -2.28 6.84 -5.01
CA SER A 59 -1.90 6.10 -3.81
C SER A 59 -0.65 6.67 -3.14
N ARG A 60 0.33 7.12 -3.94
CA ARG A 60 1.55 7.74 -3.41
C ARG A 60 1.25 9.11 -2.81
N GLU A 61 0.40 9.90 -3.47
CA GLU A 61 -0.05 11.20 -2.95
C GLU A 61 -0.78 11.06 -1.60
N LEU A 62 -1.68 10.08 -1.48
CA LEU A 62 -2.35 9.79 -0.21
C LEU A 62 -1.36 9.35 0.89
N VAL A 63 -0.38 8.51 0.57
CA VAL A 63 0.68 8.14 1.53
C VAL A 63 1.45 9.37 1.99
N GLU A 64 1.82 10.26 1.07
CA GLU A 64 2.53 11.50 1.38
C GLU A 64 1.71 12.38 2.33
N GLU A 65 0.45 12.69 2.00
CA GLU A 65 -0.44 13.47 2.85
C GLU A 65 -0.64 12.85 4.24
N LEU A 66 -0.82 11.53 4.32
CA LEU A 66 -0.99 10.84 5.60
C LEU A 66 0.28 10.93 6.47
N THR A 67 1.47 10.86 5.86
CA THR A 67 2.74 10.97 6.60
C THR A 67 3.07 12.38 7.08
N GLU A 68 2.33 13.40 6.63
CA GLU A 68 2.42 14.75 7.22
C GLU A 68 1.78 14.82 8.62
N LEU A 69 0.91 13.86 8.96
CA LEU A 69 0.30 13.74 10.28
C LEU A 69 1.28 13.07 11.27
N ASP A 70 1.56 13.74 12.39
CA ASP A 70 2.58 13.32 13.36
C ASP A 70 2.37 11.88 13.92
N GLN A 71 1.14 11.36 13.87
CA GLN A 71 0.80 10.04 14.41
C GLN A 71 1.01 8.90 13.41
N ILE A 72 1.30 9.19 12.13
CA ILE A 72 1.35 8.20 11.06
C ILE A 72 2.78 8.01 10.56
N ASP A 73 3.30 6.79 10.72
CA ASP A 73 4.52 6.37 10.06
C ASP A 73 4.23 5.79 8.66
N VAL A 74 5.28 5.70 7.83
CA VAL A 74 5.16 5.23 6.44
C VAL A 74 4.46 3.87 6.31
N PRO A 75 4.79 2.83 7.11
CA PRO A 75 4.10 1.55 7.04
C PRO A 75 2.59 1.67 7.33
N THR A 76 2.21 2.53 8.27
CA THR A 76 0.81 2.77 8.61
C THR A 76 0.09 3.56 7.52
N ALA A 77 0.73 4.59 6.94
CA ALA A 77 0.18 5.33 5.80
C ALA A 77 -0.11 4.42 4.61
N VAL A 78 0.84 3.55 4.26
CA VAL A 78 0.66 2.53 3.20
C VAL A 78 -0.49 1.59 3.56
N LYS A 79 -0.61 1.16 4.82
CA LYS A 79 -1.70 0.28 5.24
C LYS A 79 -3.07 0.97 5.18
N ILE A 80 -3.17 2.23 5.57
CA ILE A 80 -4.40 3.02 5.46
C ILE A 80 -4.77 3.19 3.98
N THR A 81 -3.80 3.51 3.13
CA THR A 81 -3.98 3.68 1.69
C THR A 81 -4.46 2.39 1.01
N ASP A 82 -3.92 1.23 1.39
CA ASP A 82 -4.35 -0.07 0.86
C ASP A 82 -5.76 -0.49 1.33
N LEU A 83 -6.26 0.09 2.42
CA LEU A 83 -7.51 -0.35 3.07
C LEU A 83 -8.65 0.65 2.92
N LEU A 84 -8.34 1.93 2.66
CA LEU A 84 -9.29 3.04 2.52
C LEU A 84 -10.43 3.00 3.57
N PRO A 85 -10.10 3.06 4.88
CA PRO A 85 -11.10 2.94 5.92
C PRO A 85 -12.17 4.04 5.82
N GLU A 86 -13.44 3.65 5.87
CA GLU A 86 -14.57 4.58 5.69
C GLU A 86 -15.08 5.13 7.04
N ASP A 87 -14.73 4.48 8.15
CA ASP A 87 -15.14 4.89 9.48
C ASP A 87 -14.09 4.68 10.57
N ARG A 88 -14.35 5.27 11.75
CA ARG A 88 -13.43 5.23 12.90
C ARG A 88 -13.18 3.81 13.42
N THR A 89 -14.09 2.87 13.22
CA THR A 89 -13.95 1.47 13.65
C THR A 89 -12.96 0.75 12.74
N GLU A 90 -13.08 0.95 11.43
CA GLU A 90 -12.15 0.43 10.44
C GLU A 90 -10.75 1.01 10.66
N LEU A 91 -10.65 2.34 10.77
CA LEU A 91 -9.37 3.01 11.01
C LEU A 91 -8.70 2.54 12.30
N ARG A 92 -9.46 2.41 13.41
CA ARG A 92 -8.92 1.86 14.67
C ARG A 92 -8.35 0.45 14.53
N SER A 93 -8.86 -0.34 13.59
CA SER A 93 -8.37 -1.70 13.37
C SER A 93 -6.95 -1.71 12.81
N VAL A 94 -6.56 -0.66 12.06
CA VAL A 94 -5.18 -0.49 11.57
C VAL A 94 -4.20 -0.28 12.74
N PHE A 95 -4.61 0.51 13.74
CA PHE A 95 -3.80 0.83 14.93
C PHE A 95 -3.93 -0.20 16.08
N ALA A 96 -4.60 -1.33 15.87
CA ALA A 96 -4.94 -2.26 16.96
C ALA A 96 -3.72 -2.87 17.68
N GLN A 97 -2.54 -2.89 17.04
CA GLN A 97 -1.28 -3.34 17.65
C GLN A 97 -0.34 -2.20 18.04
N GLU A 98 -0.72 -0.96 17.76
CA GLU A 98 0.11 0.20 18.05
C GLU A 98 0.08 0.58 19.53
N ARG A 99 1.18 1.17 19.99
CA ARG A 99 1.31 1.60 21.39
C ARG A 99 0.46 2.83 21.71
N TYR A 100 0.09 3.58 20.68
CA TYR A 100 -0.68 4.80 20.76
C TYR A 100 -2.12 4.55 20.36
N SER A 101 -3.06 5.05 21.16
CA SER A 101 -4.48 5.04 20.83
C SER A 101 -4.89 6.42 20.38
N LEU A 102 -5.28 6.55 19.12
CA LEU A 102 -5.82 7.79 18.57
C LEU A 102 -7.13 8.18 19.26
N ASP A 103 -7.29 9.47 19.55
CA ASP A 103 -8.54 10.01 20.02
C ASP A 103 -9.56 10.25 18.89
N GLY A 104 -10.72 10.81 19.23
CA GLY A 104 -11.80 10.98 18.27
C GLY A 104 -11.50 12.03 17.20
N GLU A 105 -10.76 13.09 17.54
CA GLU A 105 -10.44 14.19 16.65
C GLU A 105 -9.31 13.77 15.69
N GLU A 106 -8.30 13.07 16.20
CA GLU A 106 -7.22 12.51 15.37
C GLU A 106 -7.73 11.50 14.34
N LEU A 107 -8.69 10.65 14.73
CA LEU A 107 -9.31 9.71 13.79
C LEU A 107 -10.10 10.44 12.70
N ASP A 108 -10.79 11.54 13.03
CA ASP A 108 -11.53 12.33 12.05
C ASP A 108 -10.58 13.03 11.08
N GLU A 109 -9.47 13.58 11.56
CA GLU A 109 -8.46 14.23 10.72
C GLU A 109 -7.89 13.27 9.67
N ILE A 110 -7.58 12.04 10.08
CA ILE A 110 -7.09 11.00 9.16
C ILE A 110 -8.17 10.61 8.14
N LEU A 111 -9.41 10.42 8.59
CA LEU A 111 -10.53 10.07 7.69
C LEU A 111 -10.84 11.19 6.71
N ASP A 112 -10.69 12.46 7.11
CA ASP A 112 -10.87 13.62 6.23
C ASP A 112 -9.82 13.66 5.11
N VAL A 113 -8.60 13.16 5.36
CA VAL A 113 -7.58 12.99 4.32
C VAL A 113 -7.95 11.84 3.38
N VAL A 114 -8.29 10.66 3.92
CA VAL A 114 -8.70 9.49 3.12
C VAL A 114 -9.89 9.79 2.22
N ALA A 115 -10.88 10.54 2.73
CA ALA A 115 -12.10 10.90 2.01
C ALA A 115 -11.88 11.78 0.76
N LYS A 116 -10.67 12.33 0.55
CA LYS A 116 -10.32 13.03 -0.69
C LYS A 116 -10.10 12.08 -1.87
N TYR A 117 -9.81 10.81 -1.59
CA TYR A 117 -9.40 9.78 -2.54
C TYR A 117 -10.42 8.63 -2.68
N ALA A 118 -11.46 8.58 -1.82
CA ALA A 118 -12.48 7.54 -1.77
C ALA A 118 -13.82 7.95 -2.42
#